data_AF-A0A6B0ZG14-F1
#
_entry.id   AF-A0A6B0ZG14-F1
#
_cell.length_a   1.000
_cell.length_b   1.000
_cell.length_c   1.000
_cell.angle_alpha   90.00
_cell.angle_beta   90.00
_cell.angle_gamma   90.00
#
_symmetry.space_group_name_H-M   'P 1'
#
loop_
_entity.id
_entity.type
_entity.pdbx_description
1 polymer ?
#
loop_
_entity_poly.entity_id
_entity_poly.type
_entity_poly.pdbx_seq_one_letter_code
_entity_poly.pdbx_strand_id
1 'polypeptide(L)'
;MAPPSQRSAPARTTGTPAPRTGRPSPDLEVARKPDRARRSIGGIGTVLASGLFAVCLALAALHAVLVENQATLDDLLERNEQRYERIDNLQAEIAYLDSPEGLADQAHSAGLVPSAELAVLTPIGADLLPPPGEDPFDLESSGWPPDPPAAEPPEAPEPGLAAG
;
A
#
# COMPACT_ATOMS: atom_id res chain seq x y z
N MET A 1 39.66 -89.41 -31.83
CA MET A 1 39.96 -90.68 -32.53
C MET A 1 38.65 -91.42 -32.66
N ALA A 2 38.14 -91.64 -33.89
CA ALA A 2 36.85 -92.29 -34.12
C ALA A 2 36.88 -93.79 -33.78
N PRO A 3 35.73 -94.40 -33.44
CA PRO A 3 35.09 -95.27 -34.42
C PRO A 3 33.56 -95.11 -34.55
N PRO A 4 32.97 -95.55 -35.68
CA PRO A 4 31.54 -95.47 -35.98
C PRO A 4 30.78 -96.70 -35.50
N SER A 5 29.47 -96.58 -35.29
CA SER A 5 28.56 -97.73 -35.24
C SER A 5 27.15 -97.32 -35.69
N GLN A 6 26.78 -97.80 -36.87
CA GLN A 6 25.47 -97.69 -37.50
C GLN A 6 24.55 -98.82 -37.04
N ARG A 7 23.28 -98.52 -36.73
CA ARG A 7 22.04 -99.34 -36.89
C ARG A 7 20.97 -98.73 -35.98
N SER A 8 19.70 -98.59 -36.31
CA SER A 8 18.86 -99.14 -37.38
C SER A 8 17.74 -98.13 -37.66
N ALA A 9 17.33 -98.01 -38.91
CA ALA A 9 16.06 -97.40 -39.27
C ALA A 9 14.89 -98.35 -38.94
N PRO A 10 13.73 -97.80 -38.56
CA PRO A 10 12.48 -98.37 -39.03
C PRO A 10 11.58 -97.36 -39.74
N ALA A 11 11.13 -97.81 -40.92
CA ALA A 11 9.82 -97.59 -41.53
C ALA A 11 9.29 -96.15 -41.63
N ARG A 12 9.49 -95.56 -42.82
CA ARG A 12 8.62 -94.50 -43.33
C ARG A 12 7.22 -95.09 -43.58
N THR A 13 6.25 -94.72 -42.76
CA THR A 13 4.85 -94.77 -43.13
C THR A 13 4.59 -93.65 -44.14
N THR A 14 4.40 -94.05 -45.40
CA THR A 14 3.88 -93.19 -46.46
C THR A 14 2.41 -92.87 -46.17
N GLY A 15 2.18 -91.87 -45.35
CA GLY A 15 0.88 -91.21 -45.23
C GLY A 15 0.77 -90.16 -46.32
N THR A 16 -0.04 -90.44 -47.35
CA THR A 16 -0.47 -89.47 -48.37
C THR A 16 -1.06 -88.23 -47.70
N PRO A 17 -0.52 -87.02 -47.91
CA PRO A 17 -1.14 -85.81 -47.38
C PRO A 17 -2.41 -85.51 -48.19
N ALA A 18 -3.55 -85.52 -47.52
CA ALA A 18 -4.82 -85.08 -48.11
C ALA A 18 -4.70 -83.61 -48.60
N PRO A 19 -5.28 -83.27 -49.76
CA PRO A 19 -5.23 -81.92 -50.29
C PRO A 19 -5.99 -80.98 -49.34
N ARG A 20 -5.26 -80.03 -48.74
CA ARG A 20 -5.84 -78.92 -47.97
C ARG A 20 -6.65 -78.07 -48.94
N THR A 21 -7.96 -78.23 -48.93
CA THR A 21 -8.89 -77.34 -49.60
C THR A 21 -8.64 -75.92 -49.11
N GLY A 22 -8.33 -75.03 -50.04
CA GLY A 22 -8.04 -73.63 -49.76
C GLY A 22 -9.22 -72.99 -49.06
N ARG A 23 -9.02 -72.58 -47.80
CA ARG A 23 -9.93 -71.63 -47.16
C ARG A 23 -9.80 -70.30 -47.92
N PRO A 24 -10.89 -69.68 -48.37
CA PRO A 24 -10.82 -68.29 -48.80
C PRO A 24 -10.36 -67.47 -47.59
N SER A 25 -9.21 -66.82 -47.70
CA SER A 25 -8.78 -65.84 -46.71
C SER A 25 -9.90 -64.81 -46.59
N PRO A 26 -10.46 -64.58 -45.38
CA PRO A 26 -11.42 -63.50 -45.21
C PRO A 26 -10.68 -62.21 -45.58
N ASP A 27 -11.20 -61.53 -46.60
CA ASP A 27 -10.74 -60.20 -46.98
C ASP A 27 -11.11 -59.28 -45.81
N LEU A 28 -10.13 -59.05 -44.94
CA LEU A 28 -10.25 -58.11 -43.83
C LEU A 28 -10.16 -56.72 -44.45
N GLU A 29 -11.28 -56.26 -44.99
CA GLU A 29 -11.45 -54.85 -45.30
C GLU A 29 -11.29 -54.09 -43.97
N VAL A 30 -10.12 -53.49 -43.80
CA VAL A 30 -9.82 -52.61 -42.69
C VAL A 30 -10.78 -51.43 -42.81
N ALA A 31 -11.91 -51.52 -42.12
CA ALA A 31 -12.84 -50.43 -41.96
C ALA A 31 -12.05 -49.24 -41.39
N ARG A 32 -11.64 -48.31 -42.27
CA ARG A 32 -11.06 -47.04 -41.87
C ARG A 32 -12.09 -46.38 -40.98
N LYS A 33 -11.79 -46.32 -39.69
CA LYS A 33 -12.63 -45.65 -38.69
C LYS A 33 -12.95 -44.23 -39.17
N PRO A 34 -14.20 -43.77 -39.04
CA PRO A 34 -14.52 -42.37 -39.24
C PRO A 34 -13.99 -41.56 -38.04
N ASP A 35 -12.68 -41.28 -38.02
CA ASP A 35 -12.02 -40.56 -36.93
C ASP A 35 -12.36 -39.06 -36.87
N ARG A 36 -13.01 -38.51 -37.91
CA ARG A 36 -13.32 -37.07 -37.97
C ARG A 36 -14.47 -36.66 -37.06
N ALA A 37 -15.53 -37.46 -36.95
CA ALA A 37 -16.70 -37.12 -36.11
C ALA A 37 -16.38 -37.21 -34.61
N ARG A 38 -15.52 -38.15 -34.19
CA ARG A 38 -15.04 -38.23 -32.80
C ARG A 38 -14.10 -37.09 -32.44
N ARG A 39 -13.28 -36.61 -33.39
CA ARG A 39 -12.42 -35.43 -33.20
C ARG A 39 -13.20 -34.12 -33.07
N SER A 40 -14.29 -33.93 -33.83
CA SER A 40 -15.09 -32.70 -33.74
C SER A 40 -15.89 -32.62 -32.43
N ILE A 41 -16.44 -33.73 -31.95
CA ILE A 41 -17.13 -33.80 -30.65
C ILE A 41 -16.14 -33.59 -29.50
N GLY A 42 -14.93 -34.16 -29.60
CA GLY A 42 -13.84 -33.89 -28.66
C GLY A 42 -13.42 -32.42 -28.63
N GLY A 43 -13.35 -31.77 -29.81
CA GLY A 43 -13.00 -30.36 -29.95
C GLY A 43 -13.98 -29.42 -29.23
N ILE A 44 -15.28 -29.66 -29.37
CA ILE A 44 -16.31 -28.85 -28.67
C ILE A 44 -16.18 -29.02 -27.16
N GLY A 45 -16.00 -30.25 -26.67
CA GLY A 45 -15.78 -30.52 -25.25
C GLY A 45 -14.54 -29.82 -24.70
N THR A 46 -13.42 -29.84 -25.44
CA THR A 46 -12.20 -29.14 -25.02
C THR A 46 -12.35 -27.63 -24.99
N VAL A 47 -13.06 -27.04 -25.95
CA VAL A 47 -13.34 -25.60 -25.96
C VAL A 47 -14.21 -25.24 -24.74
N LEU A 48 -15.27 -26.00 -24.48
CA LEU A 48 -16.16 -25.76 -23.34
C LEU A 48 -15.40 -25.88 -22.01
N ALA A 49 -14.59 -26.93 -21.85
CA ALA A 49 -13.77 -27.14 -20.66
C ALA A 49 -12.74 -26.02 -20.46
N SER A 50 -12.07 -25.59 -21.53
CA SER A 50 -11.12 -24.48 -21.47
C SER A 50 -11.79 -23.16 -21.12
N GLY A 51 -12.99 -22.89 -21.65
CA GLY A 51 -13.78 -21.71 -21.32
C GLY A 51 -14.20 -21.69 -19.86
N LEU A 52 -14.75 -22.81 -19.36
CA LEU A 52 -15.10 -22.96 -17.94
C LEU A 52 -13.87 -22.78 -17.04
N PHE A 53 -12.76 -23.40 -17.38
CA PHE A 53 -11.50 -23.24 -16.66
C PHE A 53 -11.03 -21.79 -16.63
N ALA A 54 -11.06 -21.10 -17.77
CA ALA A 54 -10.68 -19.68 -17.86
C ALA A 54 -11.59 -18.78 -17.01
N VAL A 55 -12.90 -19.05 -17.00
CA VAL A 55 -13.86 -18.31 -16.16
C VAL A 55 -13.56 -18.53 -14.67
N CYS A 56 -13.36 -19.78 -14.25
CA CYS A 56 -12.98 -20.09 -12.87
C CYS A 56 -11.65 -19.44 -12.47
N LEU A 57 -10.66 -19.46 -13.38
CA LEU A 57 -9.37 -18.83 -13.16
C LEU A 57 -9.48 -17.31 -13.03
N ALA A 58 -10.27 -16.67 -13.90
CA ALA A 58 -10.53 -15.23 -13.83
C ALA A 58 -11.25 -14.85 -12.53
N LEU A 59 -12.22 -15.66 -12.10
CA LEU A 59 -12.92 -15.46 -10.84
C LEU A 59 -11.99 -15.62 -9.64
N ALA A 60 -11.11 -16.63 -9.65
CA ALA A 60 -10.11 -16.83 -8.60
C ALA A 60 -9.10 -15.67 -8.53
N ALA A 61 -8.62 -15.18 -9.69
CA ALA A 61 -7.75 -14.02 -9.76
C ALA A 61 -8.45 -12.75 -9.26
N LEU A 62 -9.71 -12.54 -9.62
CA LEU A 62 -10.52 -11.44 -9.11
C LEU A 62 -10.68 -11.52 -7.60
N HIS A 63 -10.96 -12.71 -7.05
CA HIS A 63 -11.02 -12.92 -5.61
C HIS A 63 -9.67 -12.63 -4.92
N ALA A 64 -8.56 -13.06 -5.50
CA ALA A 64 -7.23 -12.77 -4.97
C ALA A 64 -6.95 -11.26 -4.93
N VAL A 65 -7.26 -10.54 -6.01
CA VAL A 65 -7.11 -9.07 -6.08
C VAL A 65 -8.05 -8.37 -5.11
N LEU A 66 -9.30 -8.84 -4.96
CA LEU A 66 -10.25 -8.27 -4.00
C LEU A 66 -9.78 -8.46 -2.55
N VAL A 67 -9.24 -9.63 -2.22
CA VAL A 67 -8.70 -9.92 -0.89
C VAL A 67 -7.45 -9.07 -0.61
N GLU A 68 -6.55 -8.92 -1.58
CA GLU A 68 -5.37 -8.05 -1.47
C GLU A 68 -5.77 -6.58 -1.31
N ASN A 69 -6.82 -6.14 -2.02
CA ASN A 69 -7.33 -4.79 -1.91
C ASN A 69 -8.03 -4.54 -0.56
N GLN A 70 -8.70 -5.54 0.01
CA GLN A 70 -9.24 -5.46 1.38
C GLN A 70 -8.13 -5.33 2.41
N ALA A 71 -7.08 -6.16 2.31
CA ALA A 71 -5.93 -6.07 3.22
C ALA A 71 -5.21 -4.71 3.15
N THR A 72 -5.13 -4.12 1.95
CA THR A 72 -4.53 -2.80 1.75
C THR A 72 -5.41 -1.69 2.32
N LEU A 73 -6.73 -1.79 2.18
CA LEU A 73 -7.67 -0.83 2.77
C LEU A 73 -7.66 -0.90 4.30
N ASP A 74 -7.58 -2.10 4.87
CA ASP A 74 -7.51 -2.30 6.31
C ASP A 74 -6.22 -1.69 6.90
N ASP A 75 -5.07 -1.89 6.26
CA ASP A 75 -3.80 -1.24 6.67
C ASP A 75 -3.85 0.29 6.55
N LEU A 76 -4.55 0.83 5.53
CA LEU A 76 -4.75 2.27 5.38
C LEU A 76 -5.66 2.84 6.46
N LEU A 77 -6.72 2.13 6.85
CA LEU A 77 -7.64 2.52 7.91
C LEU A 77 -6.93 2.52 9.28
N GLU A 78 -6.20 1.45 9.60
CA GLU A 78 -5.41 1.33 10.84
C GLU A 78 -4.41 2.50 10.98
N ARG A 79 -3.68 2.83 9.90
CA ARG A 79 -2.76 3.97 9.90
C ARG A 79 -3.45 5.31 10.06
N ASN A 80 -4.69 5.42 9.60
CA ASN A 80 -5.48 6.65 9.72
C ASN A 80 -5.99 6.82 11.15
N GLU A 81 -6.49 5.75 11.76
CA GLU A 81 -6.93 5.71 13.16
C GLU A 81 -5.80 6.08 14.12
N GLN A 82 -4.61 5.50 13.94
CA GLN A 82 -3.41 5.88 14.72
C GLN A 82 -3.04 7.37 14.59
N ARG A 83 -3.32 7.99 13.44
CA ARG A 83 -3.08 9.43 13.25
C ARG A 83 -4.13 10.28 13.96
N TYR A 84 -5.39 9.87 13.94
CA TYR A 84 -6.44 10.58 14.68
C TYR A 84 -6.20 10.52 16.19
N GLU A 85 -5.85 9.35 16.73
CA GLU A 85 -5.47 9.24 18.15
C GLU A 85 -4.32 10.18 18.52
N ARG A 86 -3.32 10.33 17.63
CA ARG A 86 -2.20 11.26 17.83
C ARG A 86 -2.69 12.71 17.86
N ILE A 87 -3.57 13.09 16.95
CA ILE A 87 -4.13 14.45 16.85
C ILE A 87 -4.97 14.75 18.09
N ASP A 88 -5.86 13.84 18.47
CA ASP A 88 -6.73 14.00 19.64
C ASP A 88 -5.93 14.16 20.93
N ASN A 89 -4.85 13.37 21.09
CA ASN A 89 -3.94 13.52 22.23
C ASN A 89 -3.23 14.88 22.24
N LEU A 90 -2.72 15.34 21.10
CA LEU A 90 -2.08 16.66 21.01
C LEU A 90 -3.08 17.79 21.26
N GLN A 91 -4.31 17.65 20.77
CA GLN A 91 -5.35 18.64 20.98
C GLN A 91 -5.81 18.68 22.43
N ALA A 92 -5.85 17.54 23.11
CA ALA A 92 -6.07 17.46 24.56
C ALA A 92 -4.92 18.11 25.36
N GLU A 93 -3.67 17.90 24.94
CA GLU A 93 -2.51 18.53 25.57
C GLU A 93 -2.51 20.05 25.39
N ILE A 94 -2.82 20.54 24.19
CA ILE A 94 -2.98 21.98 23.94
C ILE A 94 -4.11 22.55 24.80
N ALA A 95 -5.27 21.87 24.82
CA ALA A 95 -6.40 22.30 25.63
C ALA A 95 -6.06 22.34 27.13
N TYR A 96 -5.21 21.43 27.61
CA TYR A 96 -4.69 21.47 28.97
C TYR A 96 -3.77 22.66 29.19
N LEU A 97 -2.80 22.89 28.29
CA LEU A 97 -1.87 24.02 28.39
C LEU A 97 -2.57 25.38 28.36
N ASP A 98 -3.65 25.49 27.56
CA ASP A 98 -4.50 26.68 27.50
C ASP A 98 -5.53 26.74 28.64
N SER A 99 -5.69 25.66 29.42
CA SER A 99 -6.61 25.64 30.55
C SER A 99 -6.08 26.49 31.71
N PRO A 100 -6.97 26.95 32.61
CA PRO A 100 -6.55 27.67 33.82
C PRO A 100 -5.56 26.86 34.66
N GLU A 101 -5.74 25.54 34.74
CA GLU A 101 -4.81 24.65 35.45
C GLU A 101 -3.45 24.60 34.76
N GLY A 102 -3.40 24.40 33.43
CA GLY A 102 -2.13 24.36 32.69
C GLY A 102 -1.35 25.68 32.74
N LEU A 103 -2.05 26.81 32.65
CA LEU A 103 -1.45 28.13 32.83
C LEU A 103 -0.93 28.34 34.26
N ALA A 104 -1.65 27.86 35.27
CA ALA A 104 -1.20 27.92 36.65
C ALA A 104 0.05 27.06 36.90
N ASP A 105 0.08 25.83 36.36
CA ASP A 105 1.23 24.94 36.42
C ASP A 105 2.46 25.55 35.71
N GLN A 106 2.25 26.11 34.52
CA GLN A 106 3.31 26.80 33.77
C GLN A 106 3.82 28.02 34.53
N ALA A 107 2.94 28.86 35.07
CA ALA A 107 3.31 30.01 35.89
C ALA A 107 4.10 29.58 37.13
N HIS A 108 3.69 28.50 37.80
CA HIS A 108 4.39 27.95 38.95
C HIS A 108 5.80 27.44 38.58
N SER A 109 5.92 26.76 37.44
CA SER A 109 7.22 26.31 36.92
C SER A 109 8.16 27.47 36.57
N ALA A 110 7.61 28.63 36.20
CA ALA A 110 8.36 29.87 35.98
C ALA A 110 8.70 30.63 37.28
N GLY A 111 8.33 30.07 38.44
CA GLY A 111 8.56 30.68 39.75
C GLY A 111 7.55 31.77 40.13
N LEU A 112 6.44 31.90 39.38
CA LEU A 112 5.35 32.81 39.72
C LEU A 112 4.47 32.17 40.81
N VAL A 113 4.01 33.01 41.74
CA VAL A 113 3.18 32.59 42.88
C VAL A 113 1.80 33.23 42.73
N PRO A 114 0.70 32.51 43.02
CA PRO A 114 -0.64 33.08 43.00
C PRO A 114 -0.72 34.31 43.92
N SER A 115 -1.28 35.41 43.43
CA SER A 115 -1.58 36.57 44.26
C SER A 115 -2.62 36.18 45.33
N ALA A 116 -2.40 36.61 46.57
CA ALA A 116 -3.31 36.34 47.69
C ALA A 116 -4.66 37.09 47.56
N GLU A 117 -4.73 38.09 46.68
CA GLU A 117 -5.91 38.93 46.49
C GLU A 117 -6.45 38.76 45.06
N LEU A 118 -7.64 38.15 44.94
CA LEU A 118 -8.37 38.04 43.68
C LEU A 118 -9.08 39.37 43.40
N ALA A 119 -8.55 40.17 42.48
CA ALA A 119 -9.26 41.30 41.94
C ALA A 119 -10.20 40.83 40.81
N VAL A 120 -11.48 40.66 41.11
CA VAL A 120 -12.51 40.39 40.09
C VAL A 120 -12.76 41.67 39.31
N LEU A 121 -12.24 41.73 38.09
CA LEU A 121 -12.51 42.84 37.18
C LEU A 121 -13.87 42.64 36.52
N THR A 122 -14.83 43.49 36.85
CA THR A 122 -16.11 43.55 36.15
C THR A 122 -15.93 44.32 34.84
N PRO A 123 -16.19 43.73 33.67
CA PRO A 123 -16.06 44.46 32.41
C PRO A 123 -17.11 45.57 32.36
N ILE A 124 -16.64 46.80 32.39
CA ILE A 124 -17.46 47.99 32.16
C ILE A 124 -17.44 48.25 30.66
N GLY A 125 -18.60 48.42 30.02
CA GLY A 125 -18.69 48.68 28.59
C GLY A 125 -17.87 49.91 28.18
N ALA A 126 -17.28 49.89 26.98
CA ALA A 126 -16.38 50.94 26.48
C ALA A 126 -17.01 52.36 26.54
N ASP A 127 -18.34 52.46 26.46
CA ASP A 127 -19.09 53.72 26.54
C ASP A 127 -19.25 54.29 27.96
N LEU A 128 -18.86 53.54 29.00
CA LEU A 128 -18.97 53.94 30.41
C LEU A 128 -17.64 54.37 31.01
N LEU A 129 -16.54 54.22 30.27
CA LEU A 129 -15.24 54.75 30.65
C LEU A 129 -15.12 56.18 30.12
N PRO A 130 -14.79 57.18 30.95
CA PRO A 130 -14.30 58.44 30.41
C PRO A 130 -13.11 58.11 29.49
N PRO A 131 -12.95 58.81 28.35
CA PRO A 131 -11.79 58.60 27.50
C PRO A 131 -10.53 58.69 28.38
N PRO A 132 -9.55 57.80 28.21
CA PRO A 132 -8.33 57.86 28.98
C PRO A 132 -7.80 59.29 28.88
N GLY A 133 -7.78 59.99 30.02
CA GLY A 133 -7.05 61.26 30.11
C GLY A 133 -5.59 60.96 29.78
N GLU A 134 -4.94 61.90 29.07
CA GLU A 134 -3.54 61.92 28.64
C GLU A 134 -2.77 60.60 28.84
N ASP A 135 -2.41 59.95 27.73
CA ASP A 135 -1.65 58.71 27.74
C ASP A 135 -0.45 58.83 28.70
N PRO A 136 -0.39 58.04 29.80
CA PRO A 136 0.71 58.12 30.76
C PRO A 136 2.05 57.68 30.17
N PHE A 137 2.05 57.14 28.94
CA PHE A 137 3.22 56.80 28.15
C PHE A 137 3.47 57.78 26.99
N ASP A 138 2.77 58.91 26.93
CA ASP A 138 3.07 59.95 25.95
C ASP A 138 4.46 60.54 26.22
N LEU A 139 5.39 60.16 25.35
CA LEU A 139 6.79 60.55 25.42
C LEU A 139 6.96 62.06 25.19
N GLU A 140 6.03 62.72 24.49
CA GLU A 140 6.08 64.18 24.28
C GLU A 140 5.77 64.95 25.58
N SER A 141 4.88 64.42 26.43
CA SER A 141 4.56 65.00 27.75
C SER A 141 5.59 64.65 28.83
N SER A 142 6.31 63.53 28.66
CA SER A 142 7.22 62.97 29.67
C SER A 142 8.47 63.82 29.96
N GLY A 143 8.71 64.87 29.17
CA GLY A 143 9.90 65.71 29.28
C GLY A 143 11.21 64.97 28.95
N TRP A 144 11.11 63.75 28.41
CA TRP A 144 12.27 63.00 27.92
C TRP A 144 12.81 63.71 26.67
N PRO A 145 14.13 63.97 26.60
CA PRO A 145 14.68 64.62 25.42
C PRO A 145 14.44 63.75 24.18
N PRO A 146 14.07 64.33 23.03
CA PRO A 146 14.01 63.56 21.79
C PRO A 146 15.36 62.90 21.55
N ASP A 147 15.34 61.67 21.04
CA ASP A 147 16.56 60.96 20.66
C ASP A 147 17.45 61.89 19.84
N PRO A 148 18.76 61.97 20.13
CA PRO A 148 19.66 62.74 19.29
C PRO A 148 19.50 62.26 17.85
N PRO A 149 19.47 63.18 16.85
CA PRO A 149 19.34 62.78 15.46
C PRO A 149 20.36 61.68 15.19
N ALA A 150 19.88 60.54 14.70
CA ALA A 150 20.71 59.38 14.40
C ALA A 150 21.99 59.86 13.75
N ALA A 151 23.12 59.67 14.43
CA ALA A 151 24.41 60.01 13.87
C ALA A 151 24.48 59.35 12.50
N GLU A 152 24.59 60.18 11.45
CA GLU A 152 24.72 59.67 10.09
C GLU A 152 25.82 58.61 10.10
N PRO A 153 25.55 57.41 9.57
CA PRO A 153 26.56 56.37 9.51
C PRO A 153 27.78 56.95 8.77
N PRO A 154 29.02 56.70 9.25
CA PRO A 154 30.20 57.26 8.62
C PRO A 154 30.20 56.90 7.14
N GLU A 155 30.17 57.95 6.33
CA GLU A 155 30.28 57.92 4.88
C GLU A 155 31.44 56.98 4.51
N ALA A 156 31.11 55.87 3.84
CA ALA A 156 32.10 54.88 3.43
C ALA A 156 33.14 55.60 2.54
N PRO A 157 34.44 55.31 2.70
CA PRO A 157 35.48 55.98 1.92
C PRO A 157 35.25 55.75 0.43
N GLU A 158 35.06 56.85 -0.29
CA GLU A 158 35.05 56.93 -1.75
C GLU A 158 36.21 56.12 -2.33
N PRO A 159 35.97 55.22 -3.31
CA PRO A 159 37.04 54.52 -4.01
C PRO A 159 37.78 55.52 -4.92
N GLY A 160 38.76 56.18 -4.32
CA GLY A 160 39.74 57.01 -5.01
C GLY A 160 40.55 56.21 -6.02
N LEU A 161 40.21 56.45 -7.28
CA LEU A 161 41.08 56.60 -8.44
C LEU A 161 42.57 56.88 -8.09
N ALA A 162 43.48 55.93 -8.34
CA ALA A 162 44.89 56.11 -8.74
C ALA A 162 45.61 54.74 -8.68
N ALA A 163 45.91 54.11 -9.81
CA ALA A 163 47.17 54.23 -10.55
C ALA A 163 48.23 53.19 -10.11
N GLY A 164 48.59 52.32 -11.04
CA GLY A 164 49.62 51.29 -10.96
C GLY A 164 49.55 50.36 -12.15
#